data_AF-A0A543JFZ6-F1
#
_entry.id   AF-A0A543JFZ6-F1
#
_cell.length_a   1.000
_cell.length_b   1.000
_cell.length_c   1.000
_cell.angle_alpha   90.00
_cell.angle_beta   90.00
_cell.angle_gamma   90.00
#
_symmetry.space_group_name_H-M   'P 1'
#
loop_
_entity.id
_entity.type
_entity.pdbx_description
1 polymer ?
#
loop_
_entity_poly.entity_id
_entity_poly.type
_entity_poly.pdbx_seq_one_letter_code
_entity_poly.pdbx_strand_id
1 'polypeptide(L)'
;MSVDHAAHHSGTATTRPHRRVAMIAAGALFTAAMTSAVFTGTAQAEQRCGANTYVHNITVTQGPGPDFTIKLKPTEAARNATLHRKAWDATVSMWHAVQGCVPGLYHQLADSVWQQLECHVYYGRANGLTGPTFDFESWHAPLPDPNWLNYGTSKCLNTQTNHWKGTGKLIPGALDLHGANSNIG
;
A
#
# COMPACT_ATOMS: atom_id res chain seq x y z
N MET A 1 -22.14 26.87 -50.10
CA MET A 1 -22.61 27.31 -48.78
C MET A 1 -21.46 27.03 -47.81
N SER A 2 -20.46 27.86 -47.54
CA SER A 2 -20.35 29.30 -47.23
C SER A 2 -21.30 29.75 -46.13
N VAL A 3 -20.83 29.70 -44.88
CA VAL A 3 -20.68 30.84 -43.96
C VAL A 3 -19.78 30.46 -42.78
N ASP A 4 -18.76 31.29 -42.54
CA ASP A 4 -17.98 31.41 -41.29
C ASP A 4 -18.89 31.76 -40.09
N HIS A 5 -18.40 31.63 -38.85
CA HIS A 5 -18.42 32.68 -37.80
C HIS A 5 -17.64 32.23 -36.55
N ALA A 6 -16.76 33.12 -36.09
CA ALA A 6 -15.85 33.01 -34.96
C ALA A 6 -16.53 33.19 -33.58
N ALA A 7 -15.83 32.81 -32.50
CA ALA A 7 -15.69 33.66 -31.32
C ALA A 7 -14.57 33.18 -30.38
N HIS A 8 -13.62 34.09 -30.15
CA HIS A 8 -12.61 34.07 -29.11
C HIS A 8 -13.23 34.23 -27.71
N HIS A 9 -12.64 33.58 -26.71
CA HIS A 9 -12.71 34.05 -25.33
C HIS A 9 -11.32 34.17 -24.72
N SER A 10 -10.81 35.40 -24.74
CA SER A 10 -9.67 35.87 -23.96
C SER A 10 -10.11 36.13 -22.52
N GLY A 11 -9.60 35.34 -21.56
CA GLY A 11 -9.78 35.59 -20.14
C GLY A 11 -8.67 36.48 -19.60
N THR A 12 -9.03 37.68 -19.16
CA THR A 12 -8.14 38.72 -18.62
C THR A 12 -7.62 38.40 -17.22
N ALA A 13 -6.31 38.60 -17.03
CA ALA A 13 -5.62 38.63 -15.74
C ALA A 13 -6.18 39.71 -14.80
N THR A 14 -6.34 39.39 -13.52
CA THR A 14 -6.55 40.38 -12.44
C THR A 14 -5.44 40.22 -11.40
N THR A 15 -4.42 41.05 -11.51
CA THR A 15 -3.40 41.26 -10.48
C THR A 15 -3.95 42.22 -9.42
N ARG A 16 -3.94 41.81 -8.14
CA ARG A 16 -4.33 42.66 -7.00
C ARG A 16 -3.08 43.07 -6.20
N PRO A 17 -2.82 44.36 -6.00
CA PRO A 17 -1.68 44.82 -5.22
C PRO A 17 -2.00 45.08 -3.74
N HIS A 18 -0.98 44.86 -2.93
CA HIS A 18 -0.61 45.48 -1.65
C HIS A 18 -1.60 45.55 -0.49
N ARG A 19 -1.17 44.98 0.64
CA ARG A 19 -1.05 45.73 1.91
C ARG A 19 0.12 45.21 2.73
N ARG A 20 1.18 46.02 2.80
CA ARG A 20 2.22 45.89 3.83
C ARG A 20 1.59 46.34 5.15
N VAL A 21 1.43 45.42 6.08
CA VAL A 21 1.17 45.75 7.48
C VAL A 21 2.47 45.46 8.23
N ALA A 22 3.18 46.53 8.57
CA ALA A 22 4.21 46.49 9.59
C ALA A 22 3.50 46.41 10.95
N MET A 23 3.77 45.36 11.72
CA MET A 23 3.50 45.38 13.15
C MET A 23 4.77 45.09 13.95
N ILE A 24 4.84 45.88 15.01
CA ILE A 24 5.91 46.14 15.95
C ILE A 24 6.28 44.86 16.72
N ALA A 25 7.58 44.72 16.97
CA ALA A 25 8.17 43.69 17.81
C ALA A 25 7.73 43.83 19.27
N ALA A 26 7.32 42.71 19.88
CA ALA A 26 7.36 42.51 21.31
C ALA A 26 8.07 41.19 21.56
N GLY A 27 9.26 41.28 22.17
CA GLY A 27 10.08 40.13 22.51
C GLY A 27 9.40 39.26 23.56
N ALA A 28 9.39 37.95 23.28
CA ALA A 28 9.25 36.93 24.30
C ALA A 28 10.47 36.01 24.13
N LEU A 29 11.37 36.06 25.12
CA LEU A 29 12.42 35.06 25.32
C LEU A 29 11.75 33.72 25.59
N PHE A 30 11.48 32.95 24.54
CA PHE A 30 11.18 31.54 24.70
C PHE A 30 12.50 30.80 24.82
N THR A 31 12.84 30.43 26.05
CA THR A 31 13.79 29.36 26.34
C THR A 31 13.32 28.10 25.63
N ALA A 32 13.89 27.84 24.44
CA ALA A 32 13.76 26.56 23.77
C ALA A 32 14.54 25.54 24.58
N ALA A 33 13.87 24.92 25.56
CA ALA A 33 14.32 23.67 26.13
C ALA A 33 14.37 22.68 24.96
N MET A 34 15.59 22.38 24.48
CA MET A 34 15.85 21.22 23.63
C MET A 34 15.48 19.99 24.44
N THR A 35 14.19 19.65 24.40
CA THR A 35 13.71 18.34 24.79
C THR A 35 14.23 17.39 23.74
N SER A 36 15.31 16.71 24.08
CA SER A 36 15.74 15.50 23.38
C SER A 36 14.52 14.61 23.24
N ALA A 37 13.94 14.57 22.04
CA ALA A 37 12.91 13.62 21.71
C ALA A 37 13.56 12.24 21.78
N VAL A 38 13.44 11.61 22.95
CA VAL A 38 13.72 10.20 23.11
C VAL A 38 12.71 9.52 22.20
N PHE A 39 13.16 9.07 21.03
CA PHE A 39 12.42 8.12 20.22
C PHE A 39 12.36 6.84 21.04
N THR A 40 11.41 6.77 21.96
CA THR A 40 10.93 5.51 22.49
C THR A 40 10.40 4.77 21.28
N GLY A 41 11.12 3.74 20.84
CA GLY A 41 10.60 2.79 19.87
C GLY A 41 9.31 2.26 20.46
N THR A 42 8.17 2.82 20.03
CA THR A 42 6.87 2.31 20.40
C THR A 42 6.86 0.91 19.83
N ALA A 43 6.91 -0.09 20.71
CA ALA A 43 6.51 -1.44 20.35
C ALA A 43 5.15 -1.28 19.67
N GLN A 44 5.14 -1.40 18.33
CA GLN A 44 3.95 -1.19 17.55
C GLN A 44 2.93 -2.20 18.06
N ALA A 45 1.86 -1.69 18.67
CA ALA A 45 0.77 -2.53 19.10
C ALA A 45 0.34 -3.35 17.90
N GLU A 46 0.43 -4.67 18.03
CA GLU A 46 0.02 -5.61 17.00
C GLU A 46 -1.46 -5.34 16.70
N GLN A 47 -1.75 -4.58 15.64
CA GLN A 47 -3.11 -4.17 15.31
C GLN A 47 -3.85 -5.38 14.77
N ARG A 48 -4.50 -6.14 15.65
CA ARG A 48 -5.32 -7.29 15.30
C ARG A 48 -6.65 -6.81 14.72
N CYS A 49 -6.76 -6.84 13.40
CA CYS A 49 -7.97 -6.44 12.68
C CYS A 49 -8.35 -7.48 11.60
N GLY A 50 -9.51 -7.30 10.99
CA GLY A 50 -9.88 -8.01 9.75
C GLY A 50 -10.30 -9.47 9.91
N ALA A 51 -10.68 -9.95 11.09
CA ALA A 51 -11.19 -11.31 11.23
C ALA A 51 -12.49 -11.53 10.43
N ASN A 52 -12.57 -12.62 9.68
CA ASN A 52 -13.75 -13.05 8.94
C ASN A 52 -13.72 -14.57 8.69
N THR A 53 -14.58 -15.10 7.84
CA THR A 53 -14.64 -16.53 7.50
C THR A 53 -13.30 -17.11 7.01
N TYR A 54 -12.47 -16.29 6.38
CA TYR A 54 -11.20 -16.66 5.74
C TYR A 54 -9.95 -16.17 6.50
N VAL A 55 -10.11 -15.26 7.47
CA VAL A 55 -9.03 -14.60 8.20
C VAL A 55 -9.20 -14.77 9.70
N HIS A 56 -8.19 -15.32 10.38
CA HIS A 56 -8.14 -15.33 11.85
C HIS A 56 -7.72 -13.96 12.40
N ASN A 57 -6.62 -13.42 11.89
CA ASN A 57 -6.14 -12.09 12.23
C ASN A 57 -5.24 -11.55 11.11
N ILE A 58 -5.07 -10.24 11.11
CA ILE A 58 -4.07 -9.53 10.32
C ILE A 58 -3.22 -8.72 11.32
N THR A 59 -1.92 -8.74 11.10
CA THR A 59 -0.93 -7.92 11.80
C THR A 59 -0.21 -7.07 10.76
N VAL A 60 0.00 -5.79 11.05
CA VAL A 60 0.77 -4.87 10.20
C VAL A 60 1.99 -4.41 10.98
N THR A 61 3.18 -4.59 10.41
CA THR A 61 4.45 -4.15 11.01
C THR A 61 5.08 -3.14 10.09
N GLN A 62 5.34 -1.93 10.59
CA GLN A 62 6.03 -0.91 9.80
C GLN A 62 7.52 -1.25 9.69
N GLY A 63 8.08 -0.99 8.52
CA GLY A 63 9.51 -1.06 8.24
C GLY A 63 10.14 0.33 8.20
N PRO A 64 11.38 0.43 7.70
CA PRO A 64 12.02 1.72 7.45
C PRO A 64 11.28 2.53 6.36
N GLY A 65 11.18 3.85 6.55
CA GLY A 65 10.52 4.71 5.56
C GLY A 65 9.00 4.46 5.52
N PRO A 66 8.37 4.46 4.32
CA PRO A 66 6.94 4.17 4.18
C PRO A 66 6.66 2.68 3.93
N ASP A 67 7.69 1.81 4.06
CA ASP A 67 7.54 0.38 3.86
C ASP A 67 6.87 -0.29 5.06
N PHE A 68 6.11 -1.35 4.80
CA PHE A 68 5.47 -2.16 5.82
C PHE A 68 5.28 -3.60 5.34
N THR A 69 4.99 -4.47 6.30
CA THR A 69 4.62 -5.86 6.05
C THR A 69 3.25 -6.14 6.63
N ILE A 70 2.48 -6.98 5.96
CA ILE A 70 1.18 -7.47 6.42
C ILE A 70 1.34 -8.97 6.64
N LYS A 71 1.07 -9.44 7.84
CA LYS A 71 1.01 -10.86 8.18
C LYS A 71 -0.44 -11.25 8.42
N LEU A 72 -1.01 -12.00 7.49
CA LEU A 72 -2.38 -12.49 7.57
C LEU A 72 -2.34 -13.96 8.02
N LYS A 73 -3.07 -14.32 9.07
CA LYS A 73 -3.27 -15.72 9.46
C LYS A 73 -4.55 -16.26 8.83
N PRO A 74 -4.48 -17.12 7.79
CA PRO A 74 -5.66 -17.65 7.13
C PRO A 74 -6.36 -18.70 8.00
N THR A 75 -7.68 -18.83 7.87
CA THR A 75 -8.43 -19.97 8.42
C THR A 75 -8.23 -21.21 7.54
N GLU A 76 -8.69 -22.37 8.03
CA GLU A 76 -8.70 -23.60 7.22
C GLU A 76 -9.60 -23.47 5.98
N ALA A 77 -10.68 -22.68 6.07
CA ALA A 77 -11.55 -22.40 4.94
C ALA A 77 -10.80 -21.67 3.81
N ALA A 78 -9.95 -20.69 4.16
CA ALA A 78 -9.09 -20.01 3.18
C ALA A 78 -8.05 -20.95 2.58
N ARG A 79 -7.41 -21.79 3.42
CA ARG A 79 -6.44 -22.78 2.97
C ARG A 79 -7.01 -23.78 1.97
N ASN A 80 -8.29 -24.13 2.12
CA ASN A 80 -8.97 -25.07 1.23
C ASN A 80 -9.69 -24.41 0.05
N ALA A 81 -9.68 -23.07 -0.05
CA ALA A 81 -10.31 -22.33 -1.13
C ALA A 81 -9.40 -22.22 -2.38
N THR A 82 -8.74 -23.29 -2.81
CA THR A 82 -7.74 -23.22 -3.90
C THR A 82 -8.30 -23.42 -5.31
N LEU A 83 -9.58 -23.79 -5.45
CA LEU A 83 -10.23 -23.97 -6.75
C LEU A 83 -10.78 -22.64 -7.26
N HIS A 84 -10.58 -22.32 -8.55
CA HIS A 84 -10.81 -21.00 -9.16
C HIS A 84 -11.93 -20.14 -8.54
N ARG A 85 -13.19 -20.61 -8.56
CA ARG A 85 -14.32 -19.83 -8.04
C ARG A 85 -14.23 -19.60 -6.53
N LYS A 86 -13.84 -20.61 -5.76
CA LYS A 86 -13.65 -20.49 -4.31
C LYS A 86 -12.44 -19.62 -3.96
N ALA A 87 -11.38 -19.70 -4.78
CA ALA A 87 -10.18 -18.88 -4.63
C ALA A 87 -10.51 -17.41 -4.82
N TRP A 88 -11.31 -17.08 -5.83
CA TRP A 88 -11.78 -15.72 -6.04
C TRP A 88 -12.59 -15.20 -4.83
N ASP A 89 -13.60 -15.94 -4.38
CA ASP A 89 -14.45 -15.54 -3.26
C ASP A 89 -13.65 -15.33 -1.96
N ALA A 90 -12.70 -16.24 -1.68
CA ALA A 90 -11.80 -16.10 -0.54
C ALA A 90 -10.88 -14.88 -0.69
N THR A 91 -10.29 -14.68 -1.87
CA THR A 91 -9.40 -13.53 -2.15
C THR A 91 -10.13 -12.21 -1.94
N VAL A 92 -11.33 -12.03 -2.50
CA VAL A 92 -12.15 -10.82 -2.33
C VAL A 92 -12.48 -10.58 -0.85
N SER A 93 -12.93 -11.61 -0.14
CA SER A 93 -13.27 -11.47 1.29
C SER A 93 -12.05 -11.11 2.15
N MET A 94 -10.90 -11.73 1.88
CA MET A 94 -9.65 -11.45 2.59
C MET A 94 -9.11 -10.07 2.24
N TRP A 95 -9.27 -9.62 0.99
CA TRP A 95 -8.86 -8.29 0.55
C TRP A 95 -9.60 -7.18 1.30
N HIS A 96 -10.92 -7.30 1.47
CA HIS A 96 -11.67 -6.32 2.25
C HIS A 96 -11.23 -6.26 3.72
N ALA A 97 -10.84 -7.39 4.30
CA ALA A 97 -10.23 -7.42 5.63
C ALA A 97 -8.88 -6.67 5.66
N VAL A 98 -8.03 -6.88 4.64
CA VAL A 98 -6.76 -6.17 4.47
C VAL A 98 -6.97 -4.66 4.32
N GLN A 99 -7.91 -4.22 3.47
CA GLN A 99 -8.22 -2.80 3.29
C GLN A 99 -8.75 -2.13 4.58
N GLY A 100 -9.51 -2.87 5.39
CA GLY A 100 -9.95 -2.38 6.70
C GLY A 100 -8.82 -2.26 7.73
N CYS A 101 -7.73 -2.99 7.54
CA CYS A 101 -6.54 -2.98 8.39
C CYS A 101 -5.48 -1.97 7.97
N VAL A 102 -5.32 -1.80 6.66
CA VAL A 102 -4.26 -0.98 6.06
C VAL A 102 -4.94 0.11 5.23
N PRO A 103 -5.24 1.27 5.84
CA PRO A 103 -5.71 2.40 5.07
C PRO A 103 -4.61 2.86 4.11
N GLY A 104 -5.00 3.40 2.96
CA GLY A 104 -4.04 3.96 2.01
C GLY A 104 -3.53 2.99 0.94
N LEU A 105 -4.05 1.77 0.85
CA LEU A 105 -3.75 0.87 -0.26
C LEU A 105 -4.40 1.38 -1.56
N TYR A 106 -3.62 2.04 -2.40
CA TYR A 106 -4.07 2.52 -3.71
C TYR A 106 -3.12 2.08 -4.83
N HIS A 107 -3.54 2.27 -6.08
CA HIS A 107 -2.70 2.12 -7.27
C HIS A 107 -1.81 0.86 -7.25
N GLN A 108 -0.51 1.01 -7.53
CA GLN A 108 0.41 -0.11 -7.65
C GLN A 108 0.67 -0.83 -6.33
N LEU A 109 0.58 -0.13 -5.20
CA LEU A 109 0.67 -0.79 -3.90
C LEU A 109 -0.52 -1.72 -3.69
N ALA A 110 -1.74 -1.24 -3.96
CA ALA A 110 -2.94 -2.07 -3.87
C ALA A 110 -2.87 -3.27 -4.82
N ASP A 111 -2.48 -3.05 -6.07
CA ASP A 111 -2.35 -4.12 -7.07
C ASP A 111 -1.32 -5.17 -6.63
N SER A 112 -0.18 -4.73 -6.07
CA SER A 112 0.85 -5.65 -5.57
C SER A 112 0.36 -6.49 -4.39
N VAL A 113 -0.25 -5.86 -3.38
CA VAL A 113 -0.76 -6.58 -2.20
C VAL A 113 -1.91 -7.53 -2.60
N TRP A 114 -2.78 -7.12 -3.54
CA TRP A 114 -3.81 -7.99 -4.11
C TRP A 114 -3.20 -9.23 -4.77
N GLN A 115 -2.20 -9.05 -5.63
CA GLN A 115 -1.55 -10.17 -6.32
C GLN A 115 -0.82 -11.13 -5.36
N GLN A 116 -0.17 -10.59 -4.33
CA GLN A 116 0.42 -11.38 -3.25
C GLN A 116 -0.64 -12.23 -2.56
N LEU A 117 -1.76 -11.62 -2.15
CA LEU A 117 -2.89 -12.32 -1.54
C LEU A 117 -3.48 -13.40 -2.45
N GLU A 118 -3.76 -13.07 -3.71
CA GLU A 118 -4.34 -14.02 -4.67
C GLU A 118 -3.43 -15.23 -4.88
N CYS A 119 -2.12 -15.01 -5.02
CA CYS A 119 -1.13 -16.09 -5.09
C CYS A 119 -1.19 -16.99 -3.85
N HIS A 120 -1.22 -16.39 -2.66
CA HIS A 120 -1.29 -17.13 -1.41
C HIS A 120 -2.58 -17.97 -1.29
N VAL A 121 -3.71 -17.47 -1.81
CA VAL A 121 -4.96 -18.24 -1.86
C VAL A 121 -4.88 -19.39 -2.85
N TYR A 122 -4.36 -19.17 -4.07
CA TYR A 122 -4.16 -20.25 -5.06
C TYR A 122 -3.28 -21.37 -4.52
N TYR A 123 -2.20 -21.02 -3.81
CA TYR A 123 -1.25 -21.96 -3.21
C TYR A 123 -1.54 -22.27 -1.74
N GLY A 124 -2.76 -21.99 -1.24
CA GLY A 124 -3.10 -22.10 0.17
C GLY A 124 -2.83 -23.48 0.80
N ARG A 125 -2.98 -24.56 0.01
CA ARG A 125 -2.67 -25.95 0.42
C ARG A 125 -1.19 -26.32 0.34
N ALA A 126 -0.41 -25.58 -0.45
CA ALA A 126 1.02 -25.80 -0.60
C ALA A 126 1.77 -25.03 0.50
N ASN A 127 1.73 -25.56 1.73
CA ASN A 127 2.36 -24.93 2.89
C ASN A 127 3.85 -24.61 2.68
N GLY A 128 4.56 -25.38 1.82
CA GLY A 128 5.95 -25.10 1.45
C GLY A 128 6.15 -23.85 0.59
N LEU A 129 5.09 -23.31 -0.03
CA LEU A 129 5.13 -22.09 -0.83
C LEU A 129 4.61 -20.87 -0.08
N THR A 130 3.66 -21.07 0.84
CA THR A 130 2.96 -19.96 1.50
C THR A 130 3.32 -19.79 2.97
N GLY A 131 3.83 -20.83 3.64
CA GLY A 131 4.08 -20.80 5.09
C GLY A 131 2.80 -20.87 5.93
N PRO A 132 2.87 -20.74 7.26
CA PRO A 132 1.71 -20.79 8.16
C PRO A 132 0.83 -19.52 8.10
N THR A 133 1.40 -18.41 7.66
CA THR A 133 0.72 -17.13 7.40
C THR A 133 0.77 -16.79 5.92
N PHE A 134 -0.03 -15.83 5.47
CA PHE A 134 0.13 -15.18 4.18
C PHE A 134 0.79 -13.83 4.46
N ASP A 135 2.03 -13.67 4.00
CA ASP A 135 2.84 -12.49 4.31
C ASP A 135 2.94 -11.62 3.06
N PHE A 136 2.65 -10.33 3.21
CA PHE A 136 2.68 -9.34 2.14
C PHE A 136 3.70 -8.25 2.45
N GLU A 137 4.37 -7.76 1.42
CA GLU A 137 5.46 -6.80 1.48
C GLU A 137 5.13 -5.60 0.59
N SER A 138 5.21 -4.38 1.12
CA SER A 138 4.78 -3.15 0.44
C SER A 138 5.72 -2.65 -0.66
N TRP A 139 6.85 -3.34 -0.87
CA TRP A 139 7.94 -2.87 -1.72
C TRP A 139 8.11 -3.70 -3.01
N HIS A 140 7.17 -4.57 -3.36
CA HIS A 140 7.20 -5.28 -4.64
C HIS A 140 6.31 -4.62 -5.66
N ALA A 141 6.83 -4.37 -6.85
CA ALA A 141 5.97 -4.02 -7.98
C ALA A 141 5.00 -5.18 -8.31
N PRO A 142 3.75 -4.87 -8.71
CA PRO A 142 2.85 -5.90 -9.24
C PRO A 142 3.46 -6.57 -10.47
N LEU A 143 3.13 -7.84 -10.68
CA LEU A 143 3.46 -8.54 -11.92
C LEU A 143 2.69 -7.90 -13.09
N PRO A 144 3.33 -7.75 -14.25
CA PRO A 144 2.65 -7.26 -15.45
C PRO A 144 1.57 -8.24 -15.94
N ASP A 145 1.82 -9.55 -15.78
CA ASP A 145 0.94 -10.63 -16.22
C ASP A 145 0.63 -11.58 -15.04
N PRO A 146 -0.27 -11.22 -14.11
CA PRO A 146 -0.63 -12.07 -12.99
C PRO A 146 -1.36 -13.33 -13.47
N ASN A 147 -0.75 -14.49 -13.27
CA ASN A 147 -1.35 -15.80 -13.52
C ASN A 147 -0.69 -16.84 -12.61
N TRP A 148 -1.30 -18.03 -12.51
CA TRP A 148 -0.83 -19.09 -11.62
C TRP A 148 0.65 -19.45 -11.84
N LEU A 149 1.14 -19.47 -13.10
CA LEU A 149 2.52 -19.80 -13.40
C LEU A 149 3.47 -18.70 -12.90
N ASN A 150 3.16 -17.44 -13.20
CA ASN A 150 3.96 -16.28 -12.78
C ASN A 150 3.94 -16.07 -11.26
N TYR A 151 2.84 -16.41 -10.60
CA TYR A 151 2.74 -16.51 -9.15
C TYR A 151 3.66 -17.58 -8.55
N GLY A 152 3.72 -18.77 -9.14
CA GLY A 152 4.60 -19.84 -8.70
C GLY A 152 6.09 -19.58 -8.93
N THR A 153 6.45 -18.88 -10.01
CA THR A 153 7.85 -18.51 -10.32
C THR A 153 8.33 -17.34 -9.48
N SER A 154 7.48 -16.33 -9.28
CA SER A 154 7.78 -15.18 -8.40
C SER A 154 7.69 -15.49 -6.91
N LYS A 155 7.23 -16.69 -6.53
CA LYS A 155 7.03 -17.11 -5.13
C LYS A 155 6.09 -16.17 -4.38
N CYS A 156 4.95 -15.87 -5.00
CA CYS A 156 3.95 -14.92 -4.47
C CYS A 156 4.53 -13.54 -4.14
N LEU A 157 5.57 -13.10 -4.86
CA LEU A 157 6.23 -11.80 -4.64
C LEU A 157 6.68 -11.58 -3.18
N ASN A 158 6.95 -12.64 -2.41
CA ASN A 158 7.31 -12.53 -1.00
C ASN A 158 8.74 -13.04 -0.75
N THR A 159 9.43 -12.47 0.24
CA THR A 159 10.79 -12.86 0.63
C THR A 159 10.92 -13.59 1.98
N GLN A 160 9.83 -13.74 2.74
CA GLN A 160 9.94 -14.06 4.17
C GLN A 160 10.10 -15.55 4.53
N THR A 161 9.91 -16.48 3.60
CA THR A 161 10.14 -17.90 3.89
C THR A 161 11.43 -18.39 3.23
N ASN A 162 12.49 -18.54 4.05
CA ASN A 162 13.69 -19.34 3.79
C ASN A 162 14.59 -18.92 2.60
N HIS A 163 15.18 -17.73 2.64
CA HIS A 163 16.25 -17.26 1.73
C HIS A 163 15.82 -16.94 0.28
N TRP A 164 14.53 -17.02 -0.04
CA TRP A 164 14.05 -16.76 -1.40
C TRP A 164 13.69 -15.29 -1.57
N LYS A 165 14.33 -14.62 -2.52
CA LYS A 165 13.89 -13.28 -2.95
C LYS A 165 12.91 -13.49 -4.09
N GLY A 166 11.64 -13.12 -3.91
CA GLY A 166 10.69 -13.02 -5.02
C GLY A 166 11.29 -12.17 -6.14
N THR A 167 10.96 -12.46 -7.40
CA THR A 167 11.51 -11.74 -8.57
C THR A 167 10.80 -10.40 -8.82
N GLY A 168 9.93 -9.97 -7.92
CA GLY A 168 9.31 -8.65 -7.97
C GLY A 168 10.37 -7.56 -7.97
N LYS A 169 10.18 -6.52 -8.77
CA LYS A 169 11.06 -5.35 -8.72
C LYS A 169 10.87 -4.69 -7.34
N LEU A 170 11.95 -4.64 -6.56
CA LEU A 170 11.96 -3.91 -5.30
C LEU A 170 11.82 -2.42 -5.60
N ILE A 171 10.78 -1.79 -5.07
CA ILE A 171 10.54 -0.36 -5.12
C ILE A 171 10.25 0.12 -3.69
N PRO A 172 11.28 0.20 -2.82
CA PRO A 172 11.11 0.67 -1.45
C PRO A 172 10.45 2.04 -1.44
N GLY A 173 9.32 2.10 -0.75
CA GLY A 173 8.52 3.28 -0.53
C GLY A 173 8.05 4.09 -1.73
N ALA A 174 8.10 3.56 -2.95
CA ALA A 174 7.79 4.34 -4.16
C ALA A 174 6.55 3.85 -4.94
N LEU A 175 5.89 2.76 -4.53
CA LEU A 175 4.69 2.27 -5.24
C LEU A 175 3.53 3.29 -5.25
N ASP A 176 3.39 4.07 -4.18
CA ASP A 176 2.34 5.09 -4.05
C ASP A 176 2.83 6.54 -4.12
N LEU A 177 4.13 6.78 -4.26
CA LEU A 177 4.69 8.14 -4.38
C LEU A 177 4.49 8.78 -5.76
N HIS A 178 3.88 8.07 -6.71
CA HIS A 178 3.64 8.59 -8.07
C HIS A 178 2.54 9.67 -8.19
N GLY A 179 2.04 10.21 -7.07
CA GLY A 179 1.22 11.42 -7.01
C GLY A 179 1.96 12.73 -6.74
N ALA A 180 3.26 12.70 -6.41
CA ALA A 180 4.03 13.92 -6.10
C ALA A 180 4.73 14.57 -7.31
N ASN A 181 4.77 13.91 -8.47
CA ASN A 181 5.51 14.37 -9.65
C ASN A 181 4.67 14.62 -10.91
N SER A 182 3.34 14.79 -10.79
CA SER A 182 2.48 15.12 -11.93
C SER A 182 2.40 16.63 -12.25
N ASN A 183 3.21 17.50 -11.61
CA ASN A 183 3.22 18.96 -11.85
C ASN A 183 4.63 19.59 -11.91
N ILE A 184 5.56 19.00 -12.66
CA ILE A 184 6.71 19.74 -13.21
C ILE A 184 6.73 19.49 -14.72
N GLY A 185 5.93 20.28 -15.42
CA GLY A 185 5.82 20.36 -16.88
C GLY A 185 4.99 21.58 -17.22
#